data_AF-A0A958K954-F1
#
_entry.id   AF-A0A958K954-F1
#
_cell.length_a   1.000
_cell.length_b   1.000
_cell.length_c   1.000
_cell.angle_alpha   90.00
_cell.angle_beta   90.00
_cell.angle_gamma   90.00
#
_symmetry.space_group_name_H-M   'P 1'
#
loop_
_entity.id
_entity.type
_entity.pdbx_description
1 polymer ?
#
loop_
_entity_poly.entity_id
_entity_poly.type
_entity_poly.pdbx_seq_one_letter_code
_entity_poly.pdbx_strand_id
1 'polypeptide(L)'
;MKRYLGCHVSSAGGLVNALDNAKQLGVNTIQVHPSPPQRWTTKAFEPGVEKEFLSRRAESGVERVFFHAIYLINLANPDPQK
;
A
#
# COMPACT_ATOMS: atom_id res chain seq x y z
N MET A 1 -6.14 25.50 -5.95
CA MET A 1 -5.78 24.18 -6.52
C MET A 1 -5.53 23.22 -5.38
N LYS A 2 -6.11 22.02 -5.40
CA LYS A 2 -5.95 21.04 -4.31
C LYS A 2 -4.54 20.42 -4.35
N ARG A 3 -3.87 20.32 -3.21
CA ARG A 3 -2.54 19.70 -3.11
C ARG A 3 -2.67 18.27 -2.62
N TYR A 4 -1.90 17.37 -3.24
CA TYR A 4 -1.73 16.00 -2.79
C TYR A 4 -0.47 15.92 -1.94
N LEU A 5 -0.64 15.74 -0.63
CA LEU A 5 0.45 15.65 0.33
C LEU A 5 0.34 14.30 1.04
N GLY A 6 1.47 13.61 1.12
CA GLY A 6 1.50 12.22 1.51
C GLY A 6 2.88 11.72 1.88
N CYS A 7 2.92 10.48 2.35
CA CYS A 7 4.14 9.77 2.67
C CYS A 7 3.96 8.26 2.45
N HIS A 8 5.06 7.52 2.57
CA HIS A 8 4.98 6.07 2.66
C HIS A 8 4.48 5.68 4.05
N VAL A 9 3.41 4.89 4.13
CA VAL A 9 2.83 4.43 5.41
C VAL A 9 2.88 2.90 5.52
N SER A 10 2.92 2.41 6.75
CA SER A 10 2.94 0.96 7.01
C SER A 10 1.57 0.33 6.73
N SER A 11 1.57 -0.81 6.06
CA SER A 11 0.44 -1.73 5.89
C SER A 11 0.60 -3.00 6.74
N ALA A 12 1.49 -2.97 7.75
CA ALA A 12 1.72 -4.12 8.63
C ALA A 12 0.41 -4.54 9.33
N GLY A 13 0.16 -5.84 9.36
CA GLY A 13 -1.09 -6.40 9.90
C GLY A 13 -2.30 -6.35 8.95
N GLY A 14 -2.19 -5.70 7.79
CA GLY A 14 -3.25 -5.65 6.78
C GLY A 14 -3.26 -4.34 6.00
N LEU A 15 -3.66 -4.39 4.73
CA LEU A 15 -3.66 -3.22 3.84
C LEU A 15 -4.56 -2.08 4.35
N VAL A 16 -5.66 -2.42 5.03
CA VAL A 16 -6.61 -1.47 5.62
C VAL A 16 -5.94 -0.57 6.68
N ASN A 17 -4.97 -1.08 7.43
CA ASN A 17 -4.26 -0.32 8.47
C ASN A 17 -3.51 0.89 7.90
N ALA A 18 -3.12 0.85 6.63
CA ALA A 18 -2.49 1.99 5.97
C ALA A 18 -3.38 3.24 5.93
N LEU A 19 -4.70 3.04 5.85
CA LEU A 19 -5.68 4.14 5.81
C LEU A 19 -5.84 4.78 7.20
N ASP A 20 -5.78 3.97 8.26
CA ASP A 20 -5.80 4.46 9.64
C ASP A 20 -4.53 5.24 9.96
N ASN A 21 -3.38 4.75 9.51
CA ASN A 21 -2.11 5.46 9.61
C ASN A 21 -2.15 6.79 8.83
N ALA A 22 -2.72 6.80 7.62
CA ALA A 22 -2.90 8.02 6.83
C ALA A 22 -3.75 9.07 7.55
N LYS A 23 -4.85 8.62 8.17
CA LYS A 23 -5.78 9.47 8.93
C LYS A 23 -5.08 10.10 10.14
N GLN A 24 -4.29 9.33 10.89
CA GLN A 24 -3.51 9.84 12.02
C GLN A 24 -2.49 10.91 11.60
N LEU A 25 -1.92 10.78 10.41
CA LEU A 25 -0.94 11.72 9.86
C LEU A 25 -1.58 12.95 9.19
N GLY A 26 -2.90 12.98 9.01
CA GLY A 26 -3.60 14.08 8.35
C GLY A 26 -3.24 14.26 6.88
N VAL A 27 -2.84 13.17 6.20
CA VAL A 27 -2.45 13.19 4.78
C VAL A 27 -3.57 12.69 3.88
N ASN A 28 -3.60 13.16 2.62
CA ASN A 28 -4.62 12.77 1.64
C ASN A 28 -4.09 11.83 0.55
N THR A 29 -2.80 11.49 0.61
CA THR A 29 -2.11 10.66 -0.35
C THR A 29 -1.18 9.72 0.38
N ILE A 30 -1.13 8.45 -0.04
CA ILE A 30 -0.22 7.47 0.56
C ILE A 30 0.46 6.61 -0.50
N GLN A 31 1.68 6.17 -0.17
CA GLN A 31 2.35 5.06 -0.82
C GLN A 31 2.45 3.89 0.17
N VAL A 32 2.24 2.66 -0.28
CA VAL A 32 2.32 1.46 0.55
C VAL A 32 2.93 0.30 -0.22
N HIS A 33 3.47 -0.69 0.50
CA HIS A 33 3.69 -2.00 -0.09
C HIS A 33 2.41 -2.84 0.03
N PRO A 34 1.97 -3.51 -1.06
CA PRO A 34 0.81 -4.40 -1.02
C PRO A 34 1.10 -5.75 -0.34
N SER A 35 2.39 -6.07 -0.14
CA SER A 35 2.90 -7.28 0.50
C SER A 35 4.22 -6.98 1.23
N PRO A 36 4.73 -7.88 2.09
CA PRO A 36 6.03 -7.69 2.74
C PRO A 36 7.16 -7.45 1.70
N PRO A 37 7.88 -6.31 1.73
CA PRO A 37 8.73 -5.90 0.62
C PRO A 37 10.04 -6.69 0.48
N GLN A 38 10.33 -7.58 1.42
CA GLN A 38 11.54 -8.41 1.45
C GLN A 38 11.26 -9.90 1.15
N ARG A 39 10.07 -10.23 0.61
CA ARG A 39 9.66 -11.63 0.34
C ARG A 39 9.03 -11.76 -1.04
N TRP A 40 9.31 -12.89 -1.72
CA TRP A 40 8.67 -13.24 -2.99
C TRP A 40 7.24 -13.74 -2.82
N THR A 41 7.02 -14.57 -1.79
CA THR A 41 5.71 -15.16 -1.53
C THR A 41 4.95 -14.35 -0.49
N THR A 42 3.72 -13.98 -0.83
CA THR A 42 2.77 -13.34 0.08
C THR A 42 1.50 -14.18 0.15
N LYS A 43 0.77 -14.04 1.25
CA LYS A 43 -0.59 -14.57 1.33
C LYS A 43 -1.48 -13.83 0.34
N ALA A 44 -2.47 -14.55 -0.20
CA ALA A 44 -3.56 -13.92 -0.92
C ALA A 44 -4.32 -12.97 0.02
N PHE A 45 -4.98 -11.98 -0.57
CA PHE A 45 -5.92 -11.15 0.15
C PHE A 45 -7.13 -11.98 0.59
N GLU A 46 -7.56 -11.79 1.83
CA GLU A 46 -8.79 -12.41 2.32
C GLU A 46 -9.99 -11.90 1.51
N PRO A 47 -11.01 -12.74 1.25
CA PRO A 47 -12.21 -12.32 0.54
C PRO A 47 -12.87 -11.12 1.23
N GLY A 48 -13.15 -10.05 0.46
CA GLY A 48 -13.84 -8.86 0.95
C GLY A 48 -12.93 -7.76 1.50
N VAL A 49 -11.61 -7.96 1.56
CA VAL A 49 -10.67 -6.91 1.98
C VAL A 49 -10.77 -5.66 1.09
N GLU A 50 -11.10 -5.83 -0.19
CA GLU A 50 -11.28 -4.74 -1.13
C GLU A 50 -12.46 -3.85 -0.74
N LYS A 51 -13.56 -4.45 -0.26
CA LYS A 51 -14.74 -3.72 0.21
C LYS A 51 -14.43 -2.95 1.48
N GLU A 52 -13.75 -3.60 2.42
CA GLU A 52 -13.30 -2.97 3.67
C GLU A 52 -12.34 -1.81 3.38
N PHE A 53 -11.35 -2.02 2.52
CA PHE A 53 -10.39 -0.99 2.13
C PHE A 53 -11.07 0.22 1.49
N LEU A 54 -12.02 0.01 0.57
CA LEU A 54 -12.75 1.10 -0.07
C LEU A 54 -13.63 1.87 0.93
N SER A 55 -14.31 1.17 1.84
CA SER A 55 -15.11 1.80 2.91
C SER A 55 -14.23 2.66 3.82
N ARG A 56 -13.12 2.08 4.30
CA ARG A 56 -12.19 2.77 5.20
C ARG A 56 -11.52 3.95 4.51
N ARG A 57 -11.26 3.86 3.21
CA ARG A 57 -10.66 4.95 2.43
C ARG A 57 -11.59 6.15 2.39
N ALA A 58 -12.89 5.93 2.18
CA ALA A 58 -13.89 6.99 2.21
C ALA A 58 -13.92 7.71 3.58
N GLU A 59 -13.72 6.99 4.68
CA GLU A 59 -13.66 7.55 6.05
C GLU A 59 -12.33 8.23 6.41
N SER A 60 -11.24 7.89 5.71
CA SER A 60 -9.89 8.38 6.00
C SER A 60 -9.57 9.75 5.39
N GLY A 61 -10.29 10.14 4.32
CA GLY A 61 -9.94 11.31 3.52
C GLY A 61 -8.80 11.08 2.51
N VAL A 62 -8.28 9.85 2.39
CA VAL A 62 -7.25 9.49 1.41
C VAL A 62 -7.83 9.42 -0.01
N GLU A 63 -7.30 10.27 -0.88
CA GLU A 63 -7.73 10.39 -2.27
C GLU A 63 -6.83 9.63 -3.24
N ARG A 64 -5.55 9.44 -2.90
CA ARG A 64 -4.57 8.79 -3.78
C ARG A 64 -3.82 7.71 -3.01
N VAL A 65 -3.73 6.54 -3.62
CA VAL A 65 -3.00 5.38 -3.09
C VAL A 65 -2.06 4.88 -4.18
N PHE A 66 -0.78 4.74 -3.85
CA PHE A 66 0.25 4.21 -4.75
C PHE A 66 0.84 2.93 -4.15
N PHE A 67 1.13 1.95 -5.02
CA PHE A 67 1.87 0.77 -4.61
C PHE A 67 3.33 0.89 -4.99
N HIS A 68 4.20 0.66 -4.01
CA HIS A 68 5.60 0.43 -4.27
C HIS A 68 5.83 -1.07 -4.36
N ALA A 69 6.47 -1.50 -5.46
CA ALA A 69 6.91 -2.87 -5.65
C ALA A 69 7.79 -3.37 -4.50
N ILE A 70 7.88 -4.69 -4.32
CA ILE A 70 8.83 -5.29 -3.39
C ILE A 70 10.27 -5.00 -3.85
N TYR A 71 11.21 -4.96 -2.91
CA TYR A 71 12.60 -4.64 -3.19
C TYR A 71 13.33 -5.70 -4.02
N LEU A 72 12.76 -6.91 -4.10
CA LEU A 72 13.39 -8.04 -4.76
C LEU A 72 13.25 -8.01 -6.28
N ILE A 73 12.31 -7.22 -6.83
CA ILE A 73 12.10 -7.15 -8.28
C ILE A 73 13.30 -6.46 -8.93
N ASN A 74 13.98 -7.18 -9.82
CA ASN A 74 15.04 -6.64 -10.67
C ASN A 74 14.79 -7.04 -12.14
N LEU A 75 14.12 -6.17 -12.89
CA LEU A 75 13.84 -6.40 -14.32
C LEU A 75 15.09 -6.30 -15.22
N ALA A 76 16.20 -5.82 -14.68
CA ALA A 76 17.48 -5.70 -15.37
C ALA A 76 18.45 -6.82 -15.00
N ASN A 77 17.98 -7.87 -14.31
CA ASN A 77 18.82 -8.99 -13.93
C ASN A 77 19.28 -9.77 -15.19
N PRO A 78 20.60 -9.94 -15.41
CA PRO A 78 21.08 -10.70 -16.56
C PRO A 78 20.97 -12.22 -16.40
N ASP A 79 20.69 -12.72 -15.19
CA ASP A 79 20.50 -14.14 -14.93
C ASP A 79 19.08 -14.57 -15.37
N PRO A 80 18.94 -15.39 -16.44
CA PRO A 80 17.62 -15.77 -16.97
C PRO A 80 16.83 -16.69 -16.03
N GLN A 81 17.47 -17.24 -14.99
CA GLN A 81 16.80 -18.10 -14.01
C GLN A 81 16.27 -17.31 -12.79
N LYS A 82 16.42 -15.99 -12.75
CA LYS A 82 16.07 -15.14 -11.60
C LYS A 82 15.33 -13.86 -11.97
#